data_AF-B1KMM1-F1
#
_entry.id   AF-B1KMM1-F1
#
_cell.length_a   1.000
_cell.length_b   1.000
_cell.length_c   1.000
_cell.angle_alpha   90.00
_cell.angle_beta   90.00
_cell.angle_gamma   90.00
#
_symmetry.space_group_name_H-M   'P 1'
#
loop_
_entity.id
_entity.type
_entity.pdbx_description
1 polymer ?
#
loop_
_entity_poly.entity_id
_entity_poly.type
_entity_poly.pdbx_seq_one_letter_code
_entity_poly.pdbx_strand_id
1 'polypeptide(L)'
;MKTDNLTNLMAQISACQLCQEELPLPAKPIIQLSSESKILIVGQAPGIRAHDHGRAFSDPSGERLRSWLGVSDEQFYDPSLFAILPMGFCFPGTIITNGKKSGDKPPLKRCAETWREALLSQLPQVELTIILGQYAIDYHLGKSAEGKKLTVTQAISQWQDYWPEYMVLPHPSPRNNLFLKKHPECEANLLPALKARVTKLIAANKNW
;
A
#
# COMPACT_ATOMS: atom_id res chain seq x y z
N MET A 1 -6.67 -7.94 25.57
CA MET A 1 -7.77 -8.44 24.70
C MET A 1 -7.66 -8.03 23.24
N LYS A 2 -7.48 -6.74 22.85
CA LYS A 2 -7.27 -6.38 21.41
C LYS A 2 -5.86 -6.69 20.90
N THR A 3 -4.82 -6.39 21.68
CA THR A 3 -3.42 -6.65 21.32
C THR A 3 -3.12 -8.15 21.17
N ASP A 4 -3.76 -8.99 21.98
CA ASP A 4 -3.63 -10.45 21.92
C ASP A 4 -4.20 -11.03 20.62
N ASN A 5 -5.25 -10.40 20.08
CA ASN A 5 -5.87 -10.78 18.81
C ASN A 5 -4.98 -10.41 17.62
N LEU A 6 -4.47 -9.17 17.57
CA LEU A 6 -3.58 -8.74 16.49
C LEU A 6 -2.28 -9.54 16.46
N THR A 7 -1.69 -9.82 17.62
CA THR A 7 -0.45 -10.60 17.73
C THR A 7 -0.66 -12.02 17.19
N ASN A 8 -1.76 -12.69 17.57
CA ASN A 8 -2.11 -14.01 17.04
C ASN A 8 -2.37 -13.97 15.53
N LEU A 9 -3.10 -12.97 15.04
CA LEU A 9 -3.37 -12.80 13.61
C LEU A 9 -2.07 -12.63 12.82
N MET A 10 -1.14 -11.82 13.33
CA MET A 10 0.18 -11.64 12.73
C MET A 10 1.00 -12.93 12.72
N ALA A 11 0.97 -13.71 13.79
CA ALA A 11 1.62 -15.02 13.85
C ALA A 11 1.06 -15.98 12.78
N GLN A 12 -0.27 -16.08 12.67
CA GLN A 12 -0.92 -16.91 11.65
C GLN A 12 -0.56 -16.48 10.24
N ILE A 13 -0.58 -15.16 9.96
CA ILE A 13 -0.23 -14.64 8.64
C ILE A 13 1.25 -14.91 8.34
N SER A 14 2.16 -14.72 9.29
CA SER A 14 3.59 -14.97 9.07
C SER A 14 3.90 -16.43 8.71
N ALA A 15 3.09 -17.37 9.19
CA ALA A 15 3.19 -18.80 8.91
C ALA A 15 2.33 -19.26 7.72
N CYS A 16 1.60 -18.35 7.06
CA CYS A 16 0.65 -18.69 6.01
C CYS A 16 1.34 -19.25 4.75
N GLN A 17 0.93 -20.46 4.34
CA GLN A 17 1.42 -21.15 3.15
C GLN A 17 0.33 -21.38 2.09
N LEU A 18 -0.86 -20.79 2.26
CA LEU A 18 -2.05 -21.09 1.44
C LEU A 18 -1.88 -20.84 -0.07
N CYS A 19 -0.93 -19.99 -0.46
CA CYS A 19 -0.66 -19.66 -1.87
C CYS A 19 0.56 -20.40 -2.44
N GLN A 20 1.25 -21.25 -1.66
CA GLN A 20 2.59 -21.74 -2.00
C GLN A 20 2.66 -22.40 -3.40
N GLU A 21 1.64 -23.15 -3.80
CA GLU A 21 1.59 -23.83 -5.10
C GLU A 21 1.54 -22.87 -6.30
N GLU A 22 1.07 -21.64 -6.10
CA GLU A 22 0.93 -20.60 -7.14
C GLU A 22 2.12 -19.62 -7.16
N LEU A 23 2.95 -19.62 -6.11
CA LEU A 23 4.07 -18.70 -5.95
C LEU A 23 5.35 -19.27 -6.58
N PRO A 24 6.16 -18.43 -7.25
CA PRO A 24 7.43 -18.87 -7.82
C PRO A 24 8.55 -19.00 -6.78
N LEU A 25 8.34 -18.48 -5.57
CA LEU A 25 9.27 -18.49 -4.44
C LEU A 25 8.52 -18.96 -3.18
N PRO A 26 9.21 -19.34 -2.10
CA PRO A 26 8.57 -19.68 -0.84
C PRO A 26 7.60 -18.58 -0.37
N ALA A 27 6.46 -18.96 0.21
CA ALA A 27 5.51 -18.00 0.74
C ALA A 27 6.19 -17.20 1.84
N LYS A 28 6.23 -15.88 1.65
CA LYS A 28 6.82 -14.93 2.58
C LYS A 28 5.87 -13.73 2.67
N PRO A 29 4.86 -13.80 3.55
CA PRO A 29 3.93 -12.70 3.77
C PRO A 29 4.65 -11.48 4.31
N ILE A 30 4.61 -10.36 3.59
CA ILE A 30 5.25 -9.09 3.95
C ILE A 30 4.16 -8.05 4.19
N ILE A 31 3.91 -7.80 5.47
CA ILE A 31 2.96 -6.80 5.97
C ILE A 31 3.57 -6.10 7.19
N GLN A 32 3.10 -4.89 7.48
CA GLN A 32 3.45 -4.13 8.68
C GLN A 32 2.17 -3.53 9.25
N LEU A 33 1.91 -3.69 10.55
CA LEU A 33 0.72 -3.11 11.16
C LEU A 33 0.78 -3.11 12.69
N SER A 34 0.23 -2.05 13.27
CA SER A 34 -0.10 -1.91 14.70
C SER A 34 -1.55 -1.45 14.85
N SER A 35 -2.18 -1.74 15.99
CA SER A 35 -3.48 -1.16 16.33
C SER A 35 -3.45 0.36 16.47
N GLU A 36 -2.26 0.95 16.58
CA GLU A 36 -2.05 2.40 16.69
C GLU A 36 -1.82 3.09 15.35
N SER A 37 -1.62 2.32 14.27
CA SER A 37 -1.33 2.85 12.92
C SER A 37 -2.28 3.99 12.56
N LYS A 38 -1.72 5.16 12.22
CA LYS A 38 -2.50 6.33 11.78
C LYS A 38 -2.70 6.38 10.27
N ILE A 39 -1.75 5.82 9.53
CA ILE A 39 -1.71 5.88 8.07
C ILE A 39 -1.63 4.46 7.52
N LEU A 40 -2.54 4.13 6.61
CA LEU A 40 -2.57 2.83 5.93
C LEU A 40 -2.07 3.00 4.50
N ILE A 41 -1.04 2.25 4.10
CA ILE A 41 -0.58 2.16 2.71
C ILE A 41 -1.06 0.84 2.13
N VAL A 42 -1.83 0.91 1.05
CA VAL A 42 -2.34 -0.25 0.32
C VAL A 42 -1.83 -0.27 -1.11
N GLY A 43 -1.06 -1.31 -1.44
CA GLY A 43 -0.51 -1.54 -2.78
C GLY A 43 -0.94 -2.88 -3.37
N GLN A 44 -0.31 -3.28 -4.48
CA GLN A 44 -0.62 -4.54 -5.15
C GLN A 44 -0.09 -5.75 -4.36
N ALA A 45 1.22 -5.97 -4.42
CA ALA A 45 1.93 -7.07 -3.77
C ALA A 45 3.41 -6.69 -3.61
N PRO A 46 4.18 -7.35 -2.73
CA PRO A 46 5.63 -7.12 -2.68
C PRO A 46 6.30 -7.58 -3.98
N GLY A 47 7.24 -6.78 -4.48
CA GLY A 47 8.13 -7.18 -5.58
C GLY A 47 9.26 -8.10 -5.10
N ILE A 48 10.09 -8.56 -6.04
CA ILE A 48 11.17 -9.52 -5.73
C ILE A 48 12.19 -8.99 -4.70
N ARG A 49 12.56 -7.71 -4.76
CA ARG A 49 13.47 -7.09 -3.78
C ARG A 49 12.87 -7.08 -2.37
N ALA A 50 11.57 -6.82 -2.27
CA ALA A 50 10.87 -6.88 -0.99
C ALA A 50 10.84 -8.31 -0.47
N HIS A 51 10.61 -9.31 -1.34
CA HIS A 51 10.74 -10.72 -0.98
C HIS A 51 12.12 -11.05 -0.41
N ASP A 52 13.19 -10.70 -1.13
CA ASP A 52 14.57 -11.00 -0.71
C ASP A 52 14.88 -10.37 0.65
N HIS A 53 14.59 -9.08 0.83
CA HIS A 53 14.85 -8.36 2.08
C HIS A 53 13.85 -8.65 3.21
N GLY A 54 12.66 -9.19 2.89
CA GLY A 54 11.57 -9.36 3.85
C GLY A 54 10.91 -8.05 4.31
N ARG A 55 11.08 -6.94 3.56
CA ARG A 55 10.57 -5.61 3.93
C ARG A 55 10.00 -4.90 2.72
N ALA A 56 8.75 -4.44 2.82
CA ALA A 56 8.09 -3.65 1.77
C ALA A 56 8.81 -2.32 1.57
N PHE A 57 8.79 -1.79 0.33
CA PHE A 57 9.38 -0.47 0.01
C PHE A 57 10.87 -0.29 0.39
N SER A 58 11.63 -1.39 0.42
CA SER A 58 13.09 -1.39 0.65
C SER A 58 13.90 -1.15 -0.64
N ASP A 59 13.31 -0.45 -1.61
CA ASP A 59 13.86 -0.18 -2.93
C ASP A 59 13.72 1.31 -3.30
N PRO A 60 14.26 1.76 -4.45
CA PRO A 60 14.17 3.17 -4.86
C PRO A 60 12.72 3.70 -5.01
N SER A 61 11.75 2.83 -5.26
CA SER A 61 10.33 3.24 -5.27
C SER A 61 9.86 3.60 -3.86
N GLY A 62 10.34 2.89 -2.85
CA GLY A 62 10.12 3.24 -1.44
C GLY A 62 10.77 4.55 -1.03
N GLU A 63 12.00 4.82 -1.49
CA GLU A 63 12.68 6.10 -1.23
C GLU A 63 11.87 7.27 -1.78
N ARG A 64 11.38 7.12 -3.01
CA ARG A 64 10.52 8.12 -3.64
C ARG A 64 9.21 8.30 -2.87
N LEU A 65 8.58 7.20 -2.42
CA LEU A 65 7.37 7.29 -1.62
C LEU A 65 7.61 8.06 -0.32
N ARG A 66 8.68 7.74 0.42
CA ARG A 66 9.06 8.47 1.64
C ARG A 66 9.29 9.95 1.36
N SER A 67 9.95 10.29 0.25
CA SER A 67 10.13 11.67 -0.19
C SER A 67 8.82 12.40 -0.46
N TRP A 68 7.85 11.72 -1.11
CA TRP A 68 6.51 12.29 -1.36
C TRP A 68 5.74 12.53 -0.06
N LEU A 69 5.83 11.60 0.89
CA LEU A 69 5.18 11.71 2.19
C LEU A 69 5.88 12.70 3.12
N GLY A 70 7.16 13.02 2.86
CA GLY A 70 7.96 13.89 3.69
C GLY A 70 8.39 13.26 5.01
N VAL A 71 8.66 11.95 5.02
CA VAL A 71 8.98 11.17 6.22
C VAL A 71 10.35 10.50 6.12
N SER A 72 10.97 10.22 7.27
CA SER A 72 12.22 9.46 7.35
C SER A 72 12.00 7.95 7.20
N ASP A 73 13.08 7.16 7.09
CA ASP A 73 12.98 5.69 7.09
C ASP A 73 12.39 5.19 8.41
N GLU A 74 12.86 5.73 9.53
CA GLU A 74 12.43 5.37 10.88
C GLU A 74 10.93 5.63 11.05
N GLN A 75 10.44 6.78 10.60
CA GLN A 75 9.01 7.10 10.65
C GLN A 75 8.19 6.18 9.75
N PHE A 76 8.64 5.93 8.52
CA PHE A 76 7.91 5.10 7.56
C PHE A 76 7.75 3.65 8.03
N TYR A 77 8.73 3.15 8.78
CA TYR A 77 8.73 1.79 9.29
C TYR A 77 8.38 1.66 10.77
N ASP A 78 7.91 2.74 11.39
CA ASP A 78 7.25 2.70 12.69
C ASP A 78 5.82 2.16 12.49
N PRO A 79 5.49 0.97 13.01
CA PRO A 79 4.17 0.38 12.83
C PRO A 79 3.06 1.16 13.54
N SER A 80 3.36 2.01 14.53
CA SER A 80 2.38 2.91 15.16
C SER A 80 1.99 4.08 14.25
N LEU A 81 2.85 4.44 13.29
CA LEU A 81 2.57 5.50 12.32
C LEU A 81 1.98 4.92 11.03
N PHE A 82 2.63 3.89 10.47
CA PHE A 82 2.29 3.31 9.17
C PHE A 82 1.95 1.82 9.27
N ALA A 83 0.73 1.49 8.84
CA ALA A 83 0.38 0.15 8.39
C ALA A 83 0.69 0.02 6.88
N ILE A 84 1.34 -1.07 6.48
CA ILE A 84 1.60 -1.43 5.09
C ILE A 84 0.91 -2.77 4.82
N LEU A 85 -0.20 -2.71 4.08
CA LEU A 85 -1.08 -3.85 3.82
C LEU A 85 -1.42 -3.96 2.32
N PRO A 86 -0.55 -4.60 1.51
CA PRO A 86 -0.84 -4.84 0.10
C PRO A 86 -2.04 -5.78 -0.10
N MET A 87 -2.59 -5.83 -1.32
CA MET A 87 -3.68 -6.74 -1.68
C MET A 87 -3.26 -8.21 -1.66
N GLY A 88 -2.03 -8.50 -2.09
CA GLY A 88 -1.37 -9.81 -1.94
C GLY A 88 -0.14 -9.68 -1.06
N PHE A 89 0.07 -10.62 -0.14
CA PHE A 89 1.14 -10.48 0.87
C PHE A 89 2.48 -11.11 0.43
N CYS A 90 2.48 -11.95 -0.60
CA CYS A 90 3.67 -12.63 -1.12
C CYS A 90 4.01 -12.14 -2.53
N PHE A 91 5.25 -12.35 -2.96
CA PHE A 91 5.69 -12.01 -4.31
C PHE A 91 5.02 -12.94 -5.34
N PRO A 92 4.16 -12.41 -6.23
CA PRO A 92 3.36 -13.24 -7.14
C PRO A 92 4.15 -13.71 -8.37
N GLY A 93 5.40 -13.25 -8.52
CA GLY A 93 6.23 -13.49 -9.70
C GLY A 93 6.35 -12.30 -10.62
N THR A 94 7.18 -12.44 -11.64
CA THR A 94 7.47 -11.39 -12.63
C THR A 94 6.76 -11.68 -13.94
N ILE A 95 6.19 -10.65 -14.56
CA ILE A 95 5.71 -10.66 -15.94
C ILE A 95 6.93 -10.58 -16.86
N ILE A 96 7.08 -11.55 -17.75
CA ILE A 96 8.10 -11.57 -18.80
C ILE A 96 7.43 -11.28 -20.14
N THR A 97 7.90 -10.25 -20.85
CA THR A 97 7.41 -9.86 -22.18
C THR A 97 8.62 -9.77 -23.10
N ASN A 98 8.59 -10.48 -24.23
CA ASN A 98 9.71 -10.54 -25.19
C ASN A 98 11.06 -10.84 -24.52
N GLY A 99 11.08 -11.77 -23.56
CA GLY A 99 12.28 -12.16 -22.81
C GLY A 99 12.77 -11.13 -21.78
N LYS A 100 12.05 -10.02 -21.54
CA LYS A 100 12.43 -8.97 -20.59
C LYS A 100 11.41 -8.83 -19.46
N LYS A 101 11.90 -8.47 -18.26
CA LYS A 101 11.04 -8.20 -17.09
C LYS A 101 10.17 -6.95 -17.35
N SER A 102 8.87 -7.13 -17.39
CA SER A 102 7.89 -6.07 -17.68
C SER A 102 7.05 -5.65 -16.47
N GLY A 103 7.25 -6.26 -15.29
CA GLY A 103 6.58 -5.89 -14.04
C GLY A 103 6.35 -7.09 -13.15
N ASP A 104 5.66 -6.90 -12.04
CA ASP A 104 5.22 -8.00 -11.19
C ASP A 104 3.84 -8.48 -11.64
N LYS A 105 3.57 -9.78 -11.43
CA LYS A 105 2.26 -10.38 -11.68
C LYS A 105 1.22 -9.75 -10.73
N PRO A 106 -0.08 -9.83 -11.07
CA PRO A 106 -1.11 -9.32 -10.20
C PRO A 106 -1.17 -10.09 -8.86
N PRO A 107 -1.67 -9.46 -7.78
CA PRO A 107 -1.84 -10.13 -6.50
C PRO A 107 -2.84 -11.28 -6.61
N LEU A 108 -2.55 -12.38 -5.90
CA LEU A 108 -3.51 -13.47 -5.72
C LEU A 108 -4.67 -12.99 -4.83
N LYS A 109 -5.91 -13.28 -5.24
CA LYS A 109 -7.12 -12.85 -4.51
C LYS A 109 -7.23 -13.44 -3.11
N ARG A 110 -6.66 -14.63 -2.91
CA ARG A 110 -6.75 -15.43 -1.69
C ARG A 110 -6.36 -14.63 -0.43
N CYS A 111 -5.32 -13.79 -0.50
CA CYS A 111 -4.90 -12.98 0.65
C CYS A 111 -6.01 -12.01 1.10
N ALA A 112 -6.68 -11.37 0.15
CA ALA A 112 -7.77 -10.45 0.44
C ALA A 112 -8.98 -11.15 1.05
N GLU A 113 -9.35 -12.31 0.49
CA GLU A 113 -10.49 -13.11 0.96
C GLU A 113 -10.25 -13.71 2.35
N THR A 114 -9.02 -14.12 2.65
CA THR A 114 -8.70 -14.79 3.92
C THR A 114 -8.42 -13.82 5.06
N TRP A 115 -7.69 -12.72 4.81
CA TRP A 115 -7.06 -11.96 5.89
C TRP A 115 -7.47 -10.49 5.98
N ARG A 116 -7.91 -9.84 4.89
CA ARG A 116 -8.03 -8.37 4.88
C ARG A 116 -9.08 -7.84 5.83
N GLU A 117 -10.27 -8.43 5.87
CA GLU A 117 -11.33 -7.94 6.76
C GLU A 117 -10.90 -8.01 8.24
N ALA A 118 -10.35 -9.15 8.65
CA ALA A 118 -9.79 -9.34 9.98
C ALA A 118 -8.69 -8.31 10.29
N LEU A 119 -7.75 -8.07 9.36
CA LEU A 119 -6.67 -7.09 9.56
C LEU A 119 -7.19 -5.65 9.64
N LEU A 120 -8.10 -5.25 8.74
CA LEU A 120 -8.66 -3.89 8.73
C LEU A 120 -9.44 -3.61 10.03
N SER A 121 -10.12 -4.61 10.60
CA SER A 121 -10.78 -4.48 11.90
C SER A 121 -9.81 -4.18 13.06
N GLN A 122 -8.51 -4.49 12.89
CA GLN A 122 -7.47 -4.21 13.87
C GLN A 122 -6.79 -2.85 13.68
N LEU A 123 -7.27 -2.01 12.75
CA LEU A 123 -6.71 -0.69 12.45
C LEU A 123 -7.66 0.47 12.82
N PRO A 124 -8.17 0.55 14.07
CA PRO A 124 -9.20 1.53 14.45
C PRO A 124 -8.68 2.98 14.50
N GLN A 125 -7.37 3.18 14.43
CA GLN A 125 -6.73 4.50 14.51
C GLN A 125 -6.36 5.08 13.13
N VAL A 126 -6.62 4.35 12.04
CA VAL A 126 -6.29 4.82 10.70
C VAL A 126 -7.21 5.98 10.32
N GLU A 127 -6.60 7.10 9.99
CA GLU A 127 -7.28 8.33 9.56
C GLU A 127 -6.99 8.68 8.09
N LEU A 128 -6.01 8.02 7.48
CA LEU A 128 -5.61 8.22 6.08
C LEU A 128 -5.23 6.89 5.45
N THR A 129 -5.84 6.56 4.31
CA THR A 129 -5.48 5.42 3.47
C THR A 129 -4.88 5.88 2.14
N ILE A 130 -3.62 5.54 1.91
CA ILE A 130 -2.86 5.84 0.70
C ILE A 130 -2.95 4.63 -0.24
N ILE A 131 -3.59 4.84 -1.40
CA ILE A 131 -3.93 3.78 -2.35
C ILE A 131 -2.99 3.82 -3.55
N LEU A 132 -2.31 2.69 -3.80
CA LEU A 132 -1.32 2.51 -4.87
C LEU A 132 -1.78 1.44 -5.86
N GLY A 133 -2.30 1.89 -6.99
CA GLY A 133 -2.60 1.05 -8.16
C GLY A 133 -3.99 0.39 -8.16
N GLN A 134 -4.33 -0.18 -9.32
CA GLN A 134 -5.71 -0.55 -9.68
C GLN A 134 -6.38 -1.54 -8.72
N TYR A 135 -5.67 -2.58 -8.25
CA TYR A 135 -6.27 -3.58 -7.36
C TYR A 135 -6.67 -3.00 -6.01
N ALA A 136 -5.90 -2.06 -5.49
CA ALA A 136 -6.22 -1.37 -4.24
C ALA A 136 -7.35 -0.35 -4.45
N ILE A 137 -7.37 0.35 -5.58
CA ILE A 137 -8.48 1.24 -5.99
C ILE A 137 -9.80 0.46 -6.05
N ASP A 138 -9.82 -0.66 -6.78
CA ASP A 138 -11.00 -1.50 -6.94
C ASP A 138 -11.57 -1.97 -5.59
N TYR A 139 -10.69 -2.27 -4.63
CA TYR A 139 -11.11 -2.73 -3.31
C TYR A 139 -11.63 -1.60 -2.42
N HIS A 140 -10.93 -0.46 -2.37
CA HIS A 140 -11.22 0.60 -1.39
C HIS A 140 -12.20 1.66 -1.89
N LEU A 141 -12.15 2.01 -3.17
CA LEU A 141 -13.00 3.06 -3.75
C LEU A 141 -14.18 2.48 -4.53
N GLY A 142 -14.11 1.20 -4.90
CA GLY A 142 -15.17 0.52 -5.61
C GLY A 142 -15.38 1.07 -7.03
N LYS A 143 -16.62 1.47 -7.32
CA LYS A 143 -17.06 1.94 -8.66
C LYS A 143 -17.31 3.45 -8.64
N SER A 144 -17.19 4.08 -9.79
CA SER A 144 -17.58 5.48 -10.02
C SER A 144 -19.08 5.68 -9.80
N ALA A 145 -19.52 6.95 -9.79
CA ALA A 145 -20.93 7.31 -9.72
C ALA A 145 -21.78 6.66 -10.83
N GLU A 146 -21.18 6.39 -11.99
CA GLU A 146 -21.79 5.71 -13.14
C GLU A 146 -21.68 4.17 -13.07
N GLY A 147 -21.24 3.62 -11.93
CA GLY A 147 -21.13 2.17 -11.71
C GLY A 147 -19.99 1.47 -12.45
N LYS A 148 -19.02 2.22 -13.00
CA LYS A 148 -17.84 1.67 -13.71
C LYS A 148 -16.63 1.59 -12.79
N LYS A 149 -15.68 0.69 -13.08
CA LYS A 149 -14.39 0.70 -12.39
C LYS A 149 -13.61 1.97 -12.72
N LEU A 150 -13.04 2.59 -11.70
CA LEU A 150 -12.20 3.77 -11.86
C LEU A 150 -10.85 3.39 -12.43
N THR A 151 -10.40 4.02 -13.50
CA THR A 151 -9.00 3.89 -13.92
C THR A 151 -8.08 4.60 -12.92
N VAL A 152 -6.81 4.19 -12.86
CA VAL A 152 -5.77 4.88 -12.04
C VAL A 152 -5.75 6.39 -12.31
N THR A 153 -5.78 6.80 -13.58
CA THR A 153 -5.78 8.23 -13.95
C THR A 153 -7.00 8.96 -13.41
N GLN A 154 -8.20 8.39 -13.56
CA GLN A 154 -9.44 9.00 -13.04
C GLN A 154 -9.40 9.13 -11.53
N ALA A 155 -9.05 8.04 -10.83
CA ALA A 155 -8.97 8.00 -9.38
C ALA A 155 -7.96 9.03 -8.82
N ILE A 156 -6.84 9.25 -9.53
CA ILE A 156 -5.87 10.29 -9.18
C ILE A 156 -6.43 11.68 -9.50
N SER A 157 -7.05 11.90 -10.66
CA SER A 157 -7.54 13.23 -11.04
C SER A 157 -8.68 13.75 -10.14
N GLN A 158 -9.45 12.83 -9.55
CA GLN A 158 -10.58 13.13 -8.68
C GLN A 158 -10.28 12.87 -7.20
N TRP A 159 -8.99 12.90 -6.81
CA TRP A 159 -8.56 12.56 -5.45
C TRP A 159 -9.28 13.35 -4.35
N GLN A 160 -9.74 14.57 -4.65
CA GLN A 160 -10.49 15.42 -3.73
C GLN A 160 -11.84 14.82 -3.33
N ASP A 161 -12.46 13.96 -4.17
CA ASP A 161 -13.75 13.33 -3.89
C ASP A 161 -13.68 12.33 -2.71
N TYR A 162 -12.47 11.87 -2.38
CA TYR A 162 -12.22 10.89 -1.32
C TYR A 162 -11.37 11.45 -0.18
N TRP A 163 -11.05 12.73 -0.24
CA TRP A 163 -10.23 13.43 0.75
C TRP A 163 -11.10 13.89 1.93
N PRO A 164 -10.63 13.81 3.20
CA PRO A 164 -9.27 13.50 3.66
C PRO A 164 -8.96 12.04 4.01
N GLU A 165 -9.92 11.13 3.88
CA GLU A 165 -9.77 9.73 4.33
C GLU A 165 -8.91 8.89 3.37
N TYR A 166 -8.96 9.17 2.07
CA TYR A 166 -8.23 8.46 1.03
C TYR A 166 -7.38 9.38 0.18
N MET A 167 -6.22 8.86 -0.24
CA MET A 167 -5.37 9.51 -1.23
C MET A 167 -4.88 8.48 -2.24
N VAL A 168 -5.20 8.67 -3.51
CA VAL A 168 -4.71 7.79 -4.59
C VAL A 168 -3.44 8.38 -5.17
N LEU A 169 -2.39 7.57 -5.26
CA LEU A 169 -1.14 7.96 -5.88
C LEU A 169 -0.82 7.07 -7.09
N PRO A 170 -0.11 7.61 -8.10
CA PRO A 170 0.58 6.74 -9.04
C PRO A 170 1.61 5.89 -8.28
N HIS A 171 1.89 4.68 -8.75
CA HIS A 171 2.96 3.88 -8.16
C HIS A 171 4.30 4.66 -8.23
N PRO A 172 5.13 4.70 -7.18
CA PRO A 172 6.37 5.48 -7.14
C PRO A 172 7.51 4.93 -8.03
N SER A 173 7.19 4.03 -8.97
CA SER A 173 8.16 3.42 -9.88
C SER A 173 8.62 4.43 -10.94
N PRO A 174 9.87 4.36 -11.43
CA PRO A 174 10.34 5.16 -12.57
C PRO A 174 9.46 5.03 -13.82
N ARG A 175 8.73 3.92 -13.96
CA ARG A 175 7.78 3.69 -15.07
C ARG A 175 6.66 4.73 -15.13
N ASN A 176 6.33 5.35 -14.00
CA ASN A 176 5.31 6.39 -13.92
C ASN A 176 5.87 7.82 -14.12
N ASN A 177 7.15 7.98 -14.46
CA ASN A 177 7.72 9.31 -14.73
C ASN A 177 7.02 10.02 -15.89
N LEU A 178 6.67 9.28 -16.96
CA LEU A 178 5.91 9.86 -18.08
C LEU A 178 4.50 10.26 -17.66
N PHE A 179 3.86 9.48 -16.79
CA PHE A 179 2.55 9.82 -16.22
C PHE A 179 2.65 11.13 -15.42
N LEU A 180 3.59 11.22 -14.47
CA LEU A 180 3.77 12.42 -13.64
C LEU A 180 4.07 13.66 -14.48
N LYS A 181 4.88 13.53 -15.55
CA LYS A 181 5.15 14.63 -16.48
C LYS A 181 3.89 15.11 -17.22
N LYS A 182 2.95 14.22 -17.50
CA LYS A 182 1.65 14.54 -18.13
C LYS A 182 0.61 15.05 -17.14
N HIS A 183 0.83 14.83 -15.84
CA HIS A 183 -0.08 15.16 -14.75
C HIS A 183 0.62 16.04 -13.69
N PRO A 184 1.09 17.25 -14.07
CA PRO A 184 1.84 18.12 -13.17
C PRO A 184 1.04 18.55 -11.92
N GLU A 185 -0.29 18.48 -11.97
CA GLU A 185 -1.18 18.71 -10.83
C GLU A 185 -0.91 17.75 -9.66
N CYS A 186 -0.36 16.56 -9.93
CA CYS A 186 0.07 15.64 -8.89
C CYS A 186 1.15 16.29 -8.00
N GLU A 187 2.18 16.87 -8.62
CA GLU A 187 3.29 17.49 -7.89
C GLU A 187 2.91 18.87 -7.34
N ALA A 188 2.07 19.62 -8.06
CA ALA A 188 1.68 20.97 -7.66
C ALA A 188 0.63 21.00 -6.53
N ASN A 189 -0.32 20.05 -6.49
CA ASN A 189 -1.48 20.11 -5.61
C ASN A 189 -1.58 18.88 -4.70
N LEU A 190 -1.56 17.69 -5.29
CA LEU A 190 -1.84 16.43 -4.59
C LEU A 190 -0.74 16.11 -3.56
N LEU A 191 0.53 16.05 -3.99
CA LEU A 191 1.65 15.70 -3.11
C LEU A 191 1.85 16.71 -1.97
N PRO A 192 1.76 18.04 -2.17
CA PRO A 192 1.80 18.99 -1.07
C PRO A 192 0.67 18.80 -0.05
N ALA A 193 -0.58 18.57 -0.51
CA ALA A 193 -1.71 18.32 0.38
C ALA A 193 -1.51 17.03 1.20
N LEU A 194 -1.04 15.96 0.55
CA LEU A 194 -0.71 14.70 1.21
C LEU A 194 0.37 14.87 2.27
N LYS A 195 1.50 15.49 1.91
CA LYS A 195 2.63 15.72 2.83
C LYS A 195 2.21 16.54 4.06
N ALA A 196 1.37 17.56 3.87
CA ALA A 196 0.83 18.35 4.98
C ALA A 196 -0.05 17.51 5.93
N ARG A 197 -0.93 16.64 5.39
CA ARG A 197 -1.77 15.75 6.20
C ARG A 197 -0.95 14.71 6.95
N VAL A 198 0.02 14.06 6.29
CA VAL A 198 0.95 13.09 6.90
C VAL A 198 1.69 13.73 8.07
N THR A 199 2.23 14.95 7.88
CA THR A 199 2.94 15.70 8.92
C THR A 199 2.06 15.92 10.15
N LYS A 200 0.79 16.32 9.95
CA LYS A 200 -0.17 16.52 11.05
C LYS A 200 -0.46 15.23 11.82
N LEU A 201 -0.67 14.12 11.10
CA LEU A 201 -0.95 12.81 11.71
C LEU A 201 0.23 12.31 12.56
N ILE A 202 1.46 12.48 12.08
CA ILE A 202 2.67 12.11 12.82
C ILE A 202 2.86 13.00 14.04
N ALA A 203 2.61 14.31 13.92
CA ALA A 203 2.75 15.24 15.05
C ALA A 203 1.72 14.94 16.16
N ALA A 204 0.48 14.61 15.81
CA ALA A 204 -0.55 14.23 16.78
C ALA A 204 -0.19 12.97 17.58
N ASN A 205 0.63 12.07 17.01
CA ASN A 205 1.05 10.85 17.68
C ASN A 205 2.13 11.07 18.77
N LYS A 206 2.81 12.23 18.78
CA LYS A 206 3.88 12.54 19.74
C LYS A 206 3.38 13.15 21.05
N ASN A 207 2.08 13.36 21.22
CA ASN A 207 1.49 14.05 22.38
C ASN A 207 1.07 13.08 23.51
N TRP A 208 1.96 12.16 23.91
CA TRP A 208 1.80 11.29 25.08
C TRP A 208 3.03 11.39 25.98
#